data_AF-A0A939DBP7-F1
#
_entry.id   AF-A0A939DBP7-F1
#
_cell.length_a   1.000
_cell.length_b   1.000
_cell.length_c   1.000
_cell.angle_alpha   90.00
_cell.angle_beta   90.00
_cell.angle_gamma   90.00
#
_symmetry.space_group_name_H-M   'P 1'
#
loop_
_entity.id
_entity.type
_entity.pdbx_description
1 polymer ?
#
loop_
_entity_poly.entity_id
_entity_poly.type
_entity_poly.pdbx_seq_one_letter_code
_entity_poly.pdbx_strand_id
1 'polypeptide(L)'
;MNALAENARRPGRVLRRGVLAVAGLLAFAGFLALGNWQLERRVWKLDLIERVNARVDAPAVTAPDRARFTPEHDEYRHVSVRGRFLAGRDTRVASATELGTGYWVLTPLSRIDGSLVLINRGFVGQGVEPAPVPAGEVRVEGLLRLSEPGGGVLRENEPGADRWYSRDVDALAAHLRLDDVAPYFIDAHAGAPGSPGGDGPVGGLTVISFHNSHLVYALTWYGLAAMVIGAAVVVIREERRRGAGAS
;
A
#
# COMPACT_ATOMS: atom_id res chain seq x y z
N MET A 1 -25.20 -65.70 -46.58
CA MET A 1 -25.07 -64.39 -47.25
C MET A 1 -25.22 -63.31 -46.21
N ASN A 2 -24.48 -62.19 -46.35
CA ASN A 2 -24.59 -60.91 -45.61
C ASN A 2 -24.61 -61.02 -44.06
N ALA A 3 -23.60 -60.60 -43.30
CA ALA A 3 -22.53 -59.62 -43.54
C ALA A 3 -23.01 -58.19 -43.82
N LEU A 4 -23.68 -57.58 -42.83
CA LEU A 4 -23.70 -56.13 -42.62
C LEU A 4 -23.41 -55.86 -41.13
N ALA A 5 -22.16 -55.51 -40.82
CA ALA A 5 -21.76 -55.13 -39.47
C ALA A 5 -22.07 -53.64 -39.24
N GLU A 6 -23.16 -53.34 -38.55
CA GLU A 6 -23.57 -51.96 -38.24
C GLU A 6 -22.65 -51.35 -37.16
N ASN A 7 -21.48 -50.86 -37.59
CA ASN A 7 -20.50 -50.20 -36.73
C ASN A 7 -20.94 -48.76 -36.37
N ALA A 8 -22.03 -48.68 -35.60
CA ALA A 8 -22.64 -47.43 -35.14
C ALA A 8 -21.70 -46.70 -34.16
N ARG A 9 -20.79 -45.89 -34.71
CA ARG A 9 -19.89 -44.97 -33.97
C ARG A 9 -20.71 -43.97 -33.15
N ARG A 10 -21.07 -44.33 -31.92
CA ARG A 10 -22.00 -43.60 -31.03
C ARG A 10 -21.73 -42.07 -31.03
N PRO A 11 -22.58 -41.23 -31.65
CA PRO A 11 -22.24 -39.84 -31.97
C PRO A 11 -21.97 -38.97 -30.74
N GLY A 12 -22.68 -39.23 -29.63
CA GLY A 12 -22.47 -38.53 -28.37
C GLY A 12 -21.03 -38.61 -27.81
N ARG A 13 -20.25 -39.64 -28.15
CA ARG A 13 -18.83 -39.73 -27.73
C ARG A 13 -17.93 -38.75 -28.51
N VAL A 14 -18.28 -38.42 -29.76
CA VAL A 14 -17.57 -37.41 -30.56
C VAL A 14 -17.96 -36.01 -30.11
N LEU A 15 -19.26 -35.73 -29.96
CA LEU A 15 -19.76 -34.43 -29.48
C LEU A 15 -19.17 -34.07 -28.10
N ARG A 16 -19.16 -35.01 -27.15
CA ARG A 16 -18.58 -34.78 -25.81
C ARG A 16 -17.08 -34.47 -25.86
N ARG A 17 -16.32 -35.09 -26.79
CA ARG A 17 -14.89 -34.76 -27.00
C ARG A 17 -14.71 -33.35 -27.55
N GLY A 18 -15.53 -32.95 -28.53
CA GLY A 18 -15.52 -31.59 -29.08
C GLY A 18 -15.79 -30.53 -28.01
N VAL A 19 -16.83 -30.72 -27.19
CA VAL A 19 -17.16 -29.83 -26.06
C VAL A 19 -16.01 -29.75 -25.05
N LEU A 20 -15.41 -30.88 -24.66
CA LEU A 20 -14.27 -30.89 -23.72
C LEU A 20 -13.00 -30.22 -24.31
N ALA A 21 -12.74 -30.39 -25.61
CA ALA A 21 -11.61 -29.73 -26.28
C ALA A 21 -11.81 -28.21 -26.37
N VAL A 22 -13.02 -27.74 -26.69
CA VAL A 22 -13.36 -26.31 -26.71
C VAL A 22 -13.30 -25.72 -25.30
N ALA A 23 -13.85 -26.41 -24.29
CA ALA A 23 -13.77 -25.97 -22.89
C ALA A 23 -12.31 -25.88 -22.39
N GLY A 24 -11.46 -26.84 -22.77
CA GLY A 24 -10.03 -26.80 -22.49
C GLY A 24 -9.32 -25.62 -23.17
N LEU A 25 -9.60 -25.37 -24.45
CA LEU A 25 -9.06 -24.22 -25.19
C LEU A 25 -9.47 -22.88 -24.56
N LEU A 26 -10.74 -22.73 -24.17
CA LEU A 26 -11.25 -21.52 -23.50
C LEU A 26 -10.63 -21.33 -22.11
N ALA A 27 -10.51 -22.39 -21.31
CA ALA A 27 -9.84 -22.33 -20.01
C ALA A 27 -8.34 -21.95 -20.16
N PHE A 28 -7.63 -22.57 -21.11
CA PHE A 28 -6.24 -22.25 -21.41
C PHE A 28 -6.05 -20.79 -21.83
N ALA A 29 -6.87 -20.29 -22.76
CA ALA A 29 -6.83 -18.90 -23.21
C ALA A 29 -7.16 -17.91 -22.07
N GLY A 30 -8.15 -18.22 -21.23
CA GLY A 30 -8.50 -17.42 -20.05
C GLY A 30 -7.37 -17.36 -19.02
N PHE A 31 -6.72 -18.50 -18.74
CA PHE A 31 -5.58 -18.55 -17.83
C PHE A 31 -4.35 -17.80 -18.39
N LEU A 32 -4.07 -17.86 -19.70
CA LEU A 32 -3.03 -17.01 -20.30
C LEU A 32 -3.36 -15.51 -20.17
N ALA A 33 -4.59 -15.10 -20.46
CA ALA A 33 -5.02 -13.70 -20.34
C ALA A 33 -4.90 -13.18 -18.89
N LEU A 34 -5.31 -13.99 -17.91
CA LEU A 34 -5.18 -13.66 -16.48
C LEU A 34 -3.71 -13.61 -16.04
N GLY A 35 -2.85 -14.50 -16.55
CA GLY A 35 -1.41 -14.45 -16.30
C GLY A 35 -0.76 -13.17 -16.83
N ASN A 36 -1.06 -12.80 -18.08
CA ASN A 36 -0.55 -11.59 -18.71
C ASN A 36 -1.01 -10.32 -17.97
N TRP A 37 -2.31 -10.22 -17.65
CA TRP A 37 -2.86 -9.10 -16.90
C TRP A 37 -2.19 -8.92 -15.52
N GLN A 38 -1.85 -10.01 -14.83
CA GLN A 38 -1.10 -9.94 -13.57
C GLN A 38 0.34 -9.44 -13.77
N LEU A 39 1.01 -9.78 -14.89
CA LEU A 39 2.33 -9.21 -15.21
C LEU A 39 2.25 -7.72 -15.54
N GLU A 40 1.29 -7.29 -16.36
CA GLU A 40 1.04 -5.87 -16.67
C GLU A 40 0.76 -5.07 -15.39
N ARG A 41 -0.11 -5.59 -14.51
CA ARG A 41 -0.44 -4.98 -13.23
C ARG A 41 0.76 -4.96 -12.27
N ARG A 42 1.67 -5.93 -12.35
CA ARG A 42 2.94 -5.94 -11.61
C ARG A 42 3.86 -4.82 -12.07
N VAL A 43 4.05 -4.64 -13.38
CA VAL A 43 4.91 -3.57 -13.95
C VAL A 43 4.41 -2.21 -13.52
N TRP A 44 3.14 -1.87 -13.81
CA TRP A 44 2.51 -0.61 -13.38
C TRP A 44 2.70 -0.31 -11.88
N LYS A 45 2.67 -1.35 -11.04
CA LYS A 45 2.85 -1.23 -9.59
C LYS A 45 4.31 -1.02 -9.19
N LEU A 46 5.27 -1.61 -9.91
CA LEU A 46 6.70 -1.35 -9.71
C LEU A 46 7.05 0.08 -10.11
N ASP A 47 6.57 0.56 -11.26
CA ASP A 47 6.79 1.94 -11.70
C ASP A 47 6.24 2.96 -10.67
N LEU A 48 5.14 2.61 -9.99
CA LEU A 48 4.58 3.42 -8.90
C LEU A 48 5.47 3.43 -7.66
N ILE A 49 6.02 2.28 -7.26
CA ILE A 49 6.97 2.16 -6.15
C ILE A 49 8.23 2.98 -6.45
N GLU A 50 8.79 2.83 -7.66
CA GLU A 50 10.00 3.53 -8.09
C GLU A 50 9.80 5.05 -8.09
N ARG A 51 8.67 5.56 -8.60
CA ARG A 51 8.34 6.99 -8.52
C ARG A 51 8.18 7.51 -7.10
N VAL A 52 7.71 6.70 -6.15
CA VAL A 52 7.58 7.09 -4.75
C VAL A 52 8.93 7.09 -4.05
N ASN A 53 9.75 6.05 -4.22
CA ASN A 53 11.12 6.01 -3.69
C ASN A 53 11.95 7.19 -4.22
N ALA A 54 11.85 7.51 -5.51
CA ALA A 54 12.51 8.67 -6.12
C ALA A 54 12.04 10.04 -5.57
N ARG A 55 10.85 10.14 -4.94
CA ARG A 55 10.38 11.35 -4.21
C ARG A 55 10.93 11.43 -2.78
N VAL A 56 11.27 10.28 -2.20
CA VAL A 56 11.77 10.11 -0.82
C VAL A 56 13.29 10.35 -0.78
N ASP A 57 14.01 9.76 -1.73
CA ASP A 57 15.47 9.87 -1.84
C ASP A 57 15.93 11.21 -2.48
N ALA A 58 14.99 12.00 -3.00
CA ALA A 58 15.26 13.33 -3.55
C ALA A 58 15.68 14.33 -2.46
N PRO A 59 16.45 15.38 -2.79
CA PRO A 59 16.73 16.49 -1.88
C PRO A 59 15.45 17.19 -1.40
N ALA A 60 15.36 17.49 -0.11
CA ALA A 60 14.17 18.11 0.49
C ALA A 60 13.86 19.49 -0.13
N VAL A 61 12.64 19.64 -0.65
CA VAL A 61 12.14 20.94 -1.16
C VAL A 61 11.39 21.70 -0.07
N THR A 62 11.17 23.01 -0.23
CA THR A 62 10.29 23.73 0.72
C THR A 62 8.87 23.15 0.69
N ALA A 63 8.33 22.82 1.87
CA ALA A 63 6.98 22.29 2.02
C ALA A 63 5.93 23.28 1.43
N PRO A 64 4.92 22.83 0.67
CA PRO A 64 3.94 23.72 0.04
C PRO A 64 3.13 24.51 1.07
N ASP A 65 2.52 25.60 0.62
CA ASP A 65 1.41 26.25 1.34
C ASP A 65 0.07 25.60 0.96
N ARG A 66 -1.00 26.01 1.64
CA ARG A 66 -2.36 25.50 1.40
C ARG A 66 -2.91 25.78 -0.01
N ALA A 67 -2.33 26.75 -0.75
CA ALA A 67 -2.76 27.10 -2.12
C ALA A 67 -1.99 26.35 -3.22
N ARG A 68 -0.77 25.86 -2.93
CA ARG A 68 0.07 25.10 -3.88
C ARG A 68 0.10 23.59 -3.65
N PHE A 69 -0.44 23.11 -2.54
CA PHE A 69 -0.56 21.69 -2.22
C PHE A 69 -1.55 20.95 -3.14
N THR A 70 -1.16 19.78 -3.66
CA THR A 70 -2.09 18.81 -4.29
C THR A 70 -1.74 17.38 -3.84
N PRO A 71 -2.71 16.57 -3.38
CA PRO A 71 -2.43 15.23 -2.84
C PRO A 71 -1.59 14.33 -3.77
N GLU A 72 -1.87 14.37 -5.08
CA GLU A 72 -1.30 13.49 -6.10
C GLU A 72 0.20 13.78 -6.35
N HIS A 73 0.62 15.04 -6.19
CA HIS A 73 2.00 15.47 -6.41
C HIS A 73 2.81 15.52 -5.11
N ASP A 74 2.17 15.76 -3.98
CA ASP A 74 2.84 16.01 -2.71
C ASP A 74 2.91 14.81 -1.76
N GLU A 75 2.08 13.76 -1.89
CA GLU A 75 2.24 12.57 -1.04
C GLU A 75 3.61 11.89 -1.25
N TYR A 76 4.26 11.53 -0.13
CA TYR A 76 5.63 10.99 -0.02
C TYR A 76 6.72 11.92 -0.59
N ARG A 77 6.42 13.20 -0.82
CA ARG A 77 7.42 14.19 -1.21
C ARG A 77 8.33 14.50 -0.02
N HIS A 78 9.65 14.42 -0.21
CA HIS A 78 10.62 14.89 0.77
C HIS A 78 10.56 16.42 0.86
N VAL A 79 10.20 16.92 2.05
CA VAL A 79 9.97 18.34 2.31
C VAL A 79 10.73 18.85 3.53
N SER A 80 11.05 20.13 3.48
CA SER A 80 11.73 20.93 4.50
C SER A 80 10.84 22.10 4.89
N VAL A 81 10.64 22.32 6.19
CA VAL A 81 9.88 23.46 6.73
C VAL A 81 10.69 24.16 7.82
N ARG A 82 10.56 25.50 7.90
CA ARG A 82 11.17 26.31 8.97
C ARG A 82 10.11 27.00 9.81
N GLY A 83 10.35 27.08 11.10
CA GLY A 83 9.42 27.67 12.05
C GLY A 83 9.70 27.29 13.50
N ARG A 84 8.70 27.47 14.36
CA ARG A 84 8.78 27.22 15.81
C ARG A 84 7.68 26.26 16.24
N PHE A 85 8.04 25.21 16.98
CA PHE A 85 7.07 24.32 17.60
C PHE A 85 6.22 25.06 18.63
N LEU A 86 4.91 24.76 18.66
CA LEU A 86 4.02 25.19 19.73
C LEU A 86 4.20 24.23 20.92
N ALA A 87 5.15 24.54 21.80
CA ALA A 87 5.46 23.72 22.97
C ALA A 87 4.21 23.50 23.86
N GLY A 88 4.03 22.28 24.35
CA GLY A 88 2.84 21.90 25.13
C GLY A 88 1.57 21.70 24.30
N ARG A 89 1.68 21.59 22.97
CA ARG A 89 0.60 21.22 22.04
C ARG A 89 0.86 19.84 21.38
N ASP A 90 1.45 18.92 22.14
CA ASP A 90 1.70 17.56 21.68
C ASP A 90 0.40 16.72 21.78
N THR A 91 0.06 16.00 20.71
CA THR A 91 -1.06 15.06 20.69
C THR A 91 -0.56 13.65 20.37
N ARG A 92 -1.10 12.64 21.06
CA ARG A 92 -0.65 11.24 20.98
C ARG A 92 -1.63 10.40 20.17
N VAL A 93 -1.22 9.97 18.98
CA VAL A 93 -2.02 9.08 18.12
C VAL A 93 -1.57 7.64 18.33
N ALA A 94 -2.46 6.79 18.86
CA ALA A 94 -2.16 5.41 19.21
C ALA A 94 -1.74 4.60 17.98
N SER A 95 -0.64 3.85 18.12
CA SER A 95 0.03 3.17 17.01
C SER A 95 0.71 1.88 17.44
N ALA A 96 0.95 1.00 16.48
CA ALA A 96 1.83 -0.15 16.60
C ALA A 96 2.88 -0.08 15.48
N THR A 97 4.16 -0.20 15.85
CA THR A 97 5.31 -0.17 14.94
C THR A 97 6.18 -1.40 15.19
N GLU A 98 7.28 -1.54 14.46
CA GLU A 98 8.32 -2.54 14.76
C GLU A 98 8.98 -2.35 16.15
N LEU A 99 8.86 -1.14 16.74
CA LEU A 99 9.28 -0.83 18.11
C LEU A 99 8.20 -1.18 19.16
N GLY A 100 7.11 -1.84 18.76
CA GLY A 100 6.02 -2.28 19.64
C GLY A 100 4.82 -1.33 19.64
N THR A 101 4.06 -1.31 20.74
CA THR A 101 2.86 -0.48 20.89
C THR A 101 3.17 0.82 21.62
N GLY A 102 2.49 1.91 21.22
CA GLY A 102 2.81 3.25 21.68
C GLY A 102 2.04 4.32 20.91
N TYR A 103 2.68 5.46 20.67
CA TYR A 103 2.03 6.64 20.11
C TYR A 103 2.94 7.36 19.10
N TRP A 104 2.36 7.84 18.00
CA TRP A 104 2.92 8.95 17.23
C TRP A 104 2.73 10.26 17.99
N VAL A 105 3.76 11.10 18.03
CA VAL A 105 3.74 12.40 18.71
C VAL A 105 3.59 13.51 17.68
N LEU A 106 2.39 14.06 17.53
CA LEU A 106 2.13 15.16 16.61
C LEU A 106 2.20 16.50 17.35
N THR A 107 2.98 17.44 16.83
CA THR A 107 3.09 18.81 17.36
C THR A 107 2.92 19.84 16.24
N PRO A 108 2.12 20.90 16.45
CA PRO A 108 2.06 22.03 15.52
C PRO A 108 3.39 22.80 15.47
N LEU A 109 3.79 23.16 14.26
CA LEU A 109 4.91 24.06 13.97
C LEU A 109 4.37 25.31 13.26
N SER A 110 4.54 26.47 13.90
CA SER A 110 4.26 27.79 13.33
C SER A 110 5.37 28.15 12.36
N ARG A 111 5.04 28.28 11.07
CA ARG A 111 5.96 28.69 10.02
C ARG A 111 6.32 30.17 10.14
N ILE A 112 7.32 30.60 9.37
CA ILE A 112 7.79 32.00 9.31
C ILE A 112 6.71 32.95 8.73
N ASP A 113 5.86 32.45 7.84
CA ASP A 113 4.72 33.17 7.25
C ASP A 113 3.47 33.22 8.15
N GLY A 114 3.51 32.57 9.32
CA GLY A 114 2.40 32.49 10.28
C GLY A 114 1.47 31.28 10.10
N SER A 115 1.55 30.58 8.97
CA SER A 115 0.77 29.36 8.71
C SER A 115 1.21 28.21 9.64
N LEU A 116 0.31 27.26 9.92
CA LEU A 116 0.61 26.10 10.75
C LEU A 116 0.79 24.81 9.91
N VAL A 117 1.58 23.89 10.43
CA VAL A 117 1.67 22.51 9.92
C VAL A 117 1.86 21.54 11.09
N LEU A 118 1.23 20.37 11.03
CA LEU A 118 1.45 19.32 12.02
C LEU A 118 2.71 18.53 11.66
N ILE A 119 3.61 18.37 12.62
CA ILE A 119 4.80 17.53 12.51
C ILE A 119 4.58 16.29 13.37
N ASN A 120 4.55 15.10 12.78
CA ASN A 120 4.74 13.88 13.54
C ASN A 120 6.24 13.77 13.86
N ARG A 121 6.61 14.02 15.11
CA ARG A 121 7.99 13.94 15.60
C ARG A 121 8.50 12.50 15.71
N GLY A 122 7.64 11.50 15.50
CA GLY A 122 8.00 10.09 15.57
C GLY A 122 7.29 9.34 16.69
N PHE A 123 7.72 8.10 16.89
CA PHE A 123 7.10 7.15 17.82
C PHE A 123 7.69 7.24 19.24
N VAL A 124 6.83 7.11 20.25
CA VAL A 124 7.22 6.80 21.64
C VAL A 124 6.47 5.56 22.13
N GLY A 125 7.11 4.74 22.96
CA GLY A 125 6.48 3.55 23.55
C GLY A 125 5.39 3.89 24.57
N GLN A 126 4.56 2.89 24.94
CA GLN A 126 3.63 3.06 26.06
C GLN A 126 4.37 3.40 27.36
N GLY A 127 3.86 4.39 28.10
CA GLY A 127 4.47 4.89 29.34
C GLY A 127 5.68 5.81 29.15
N VAL A 128 6.13 6.05 27.91
CA VAL A 128 7.21 6.99 27.60
C VAL A 128 6.64 8.39 27.36
N GLU A 129 7.17 9.38 28.07
CA GLU A 129 6.84 10.78 27.86
C GLU A 129 7.68 11.37 26.72
N PRO A 130 7.08 12.07 25.73
CA PRO A 130 7.84 12.67 24.63
C PRO A 130 8.88 13.70 25.12
N ALA A 131 10.13 13.51 24.72
CA ALA A 131 11.20 14.49 24.95
C ALA A 131 10.80 15.90 24.44
N PRO A 132 11.05 16.99 25.18
CA PRO A 132 10.59 18.34 24.84
C PRO A 132 11.01 18.81 23.44
N VAL A 133 10.18 19.66 22.82
CA VAL A 133 10.54 20.33 21.57
C VAL A 133 11.71 21.31 21.75
N PRO A 134 12.60 21.46 20.74
CA PRO A 134 13.66 22.45 20.78
C PRO A 134 13.11 23.88 20.87
N ALA A 135 13.79 24.73 21.65
CA ALA A 135 13.49 26.16 21.70
C ALA A 135 14.05 26.91 20.47
N GLY A 136 13.43 28.02 20.10
CA GLY A 136 13.90 28.90 19.01
C GLY A 136 13.20 28.68 17.67
N GLU A 137 13.93 28.84 16.56
CA GLU A 137 13.49 28.42 15.22
C GLU A 137 14.24 27.13 14.85
N VAL A 138 13.56 26.21 14.19
CA VAL A 138 14.11 24.95 13.67
C VAL A 138 13.83 24.81 12.19
N ARG A 139 14.64 23.99 11.50
CA ARG A 139 14.30 23.39 10.20
C ARG A 139 13.97 21.91 10.43
N VAL A 140 12.77 21.48 10.08
CA VAL A 140 12.34 20.08 10.14
C VAL A 140 12.29 19.55 8.71
N GLU A 141 12.89 18.38 8.50
CA GLU A 141 12.88 17.65 7.23
C GLU A 141 12.24 16.28 7.42
N GLY A 142 11.50 15.83 6.41
CA GLY A 142 10.66 14.63 6.50
C GLY A 142 9.75 14.44 5.28
N LEU A 143 8.86 13.46 5.36
CA LEU A 143 7.97 13.10 4.26
C LEU A 143 6.58 13.71 4.46
N LEU A 144 6.05 14.35 3.43
CA LEU A 144 4.69 14.88 3.43
C LEU A 144 3.68 13.73 3.35
N ARG A 145 2.70 13.73 4.25
CA ARG A 145 1.62 12.74 4.35
C ARG A 145 0.25 13.43 4.34
N LEU A 146 -0.69 12.84 3.62
CA LEU A 146 -2.08 13.28 3.59
C LEU A 146 -2.74 13.09 4.96
N SER A 147 -3.78 13.89 5.26
CA SER A 147 -4.63 13.67 6.44
C SER A 147 -5.22 12.26 6.45
N GLU A 148 -5.33 11.64 7.62
CA GLU A 148 -5.91 10.31 7.82
C GLU A 148 -7.28 10.45 8.54
N PRO A 149 -8.37 10.81 7.84
CA PRO A 149 -9.61 11.26 8.50
C PRO A 149 -10.39 10.16 9.23
N GLY A 150 -11.12 10.56 10.27
CA GLY A 150 -12.13 9.75 10.96
C GLY A 150 -11.59 8.79 12.04
N GLY A 151 -10.55 8.01 11.73
CA GLY A 151 -9.93 7.11 12.70
C GLY A 151 -9.15 5.94 12.10
N GLY A 152 -8.75 5.02 12.96
CA GLY A 152 -8.13 3.75 12.57
C GLY A 152 -9.17 2.67 12.24
N VAL A 153 -8.74 1.61 11.56
CA VAL A 153 -9.60 0.51 11.04
C VAL A 153 -10.56 -0.11 12.06
N LEU A 154 -10.24 -0.04 13.35
CA LEU A 154 -11.05 -0.61 14.44
C LEU A 154 -11.66 0.44 15.40
N ARG A 155 -11.27 1.71 15.30
CA ARG A 155 -11.63 2.77 16.28
C ARG A 155 -11.62 4.16 15.63
N GLU A 156 -12.75 4.85 15.72
CA GLU A 156 -12.88 6.27 15.40
C GLU A 156 -12.12 7.14 16.41
N ASN A 157 -11.66 8.32 15.98
CA ASN A 157 -11.06 9.32 16.87
C ASN A 157 -12.09 9.83 17.88
N GLU A 158 -11.67 10.10 19.12
CA GLU A 158 -12.52 10.61 20.20
C GLU A 158 -11.99 11.97 20.72
N PRO A 159 -12.10 13.08 19.95
CA PRO A 159 -11.45 14.35 20.30
C PRO A 159 -11.93 14.97 21.61
N GLY A 160 -13.15 14.65 22.05
CA GLY A 160 -13.70 15.10 23.35
C GLY A 160 -13.06 14.43 24.57
N ALA A 161 -12.22 13.42 24.37
CA ALA A 161 -11.52 12.69 25.43
C ALA A 161 -10.03 12.44 25.11
N ASP A 162 -9.46 13.21 24.18
CA ASP A 162 -8.08 13.17 23.70
C ASP A 162 -7.55 11.76 23.38
N ARG A 163 -8.38 10.95 22.68
CA ARG A 163 -7.96 9.64 22.14
C ARG A 163 -7.97 9.66 20.63
N TRP A 164 -6.84 9.30 20.03
CA TRP A 164 -6.62 9.37 18.59
C TRP A 164 -6.08 8.05 18.07
N TYR A 165 -6.60 7.63 16.92
CA TYR A 165 -6.31 6.36 16.25
C TYR A 165 -5.92 6.56 14.77
N SER A 166 -5.99 7.79 14.28
CA SER A 166 -5.41 8.23 13.00
C SER A 166 -4.89 9.67 13.10
N ARG A 167 -4.06 10.08 12.14
CA ARG A 167 -3.50 11.44 12.04
C ARG A 167 -4.42 12.34 11.20
N ASP A 168 -5.63 12.53 11.72
CA ASP A 168 -6.67 13.40 11.15
C ASP A 168 -6.32 14.87 11.39
N VAL A 169 -5.81 15.54 10.36
CA VAL A 169 -5.27 16.91 10.45
C VAL A 169 -6.35 17.93 10.82
N ASP A 170 -7.54 17.83 10.23
CA ASP A 170 -8.61 18.79 10.45
C ASP A 170 -9.24 18.60 11.84
N ALA A 171 -9.42 17.35 12.29
CA ALA A 171 -9.90 17.08 13.65
C ALA A 171 -8.87 17.46 14.72
N LEU A 172 -7.57 17.22 14.49
CA LEU A 172 -6.49 17.65 15.38
C LEU A 172 -6.41 19.18 15.46
N ALA A 173 -6.51 19.88 14.32
CA ALA A 173 -6.56 21.34 14.27
C ALA A 173 -7.75 21.90 15.06
N ALA A 174 -8.94 21.33 14.88
CA ALA A 174 -10.15 21.72 15.61
C ALA A 174 -10.04 21.49 17.12
N HIS A 175 -9.49 20.34 17.55
CA HIS A 175 -9.26 20.05 18.97
C HIS A 175 -8.26 21.00 19.61
N LEU A 176 -7.11 21.23 18.96
CA LEU A 176 -6.05 22.12 19.43
C LEU A 176 -6.39 23.62 19.27
N ARG A 177 -7.50 23.95 18.61
CA ARG A 177 -7.97 25.31 18.27
C ARG A 177 -6.95 26.08 17.44
N LEU A 178 -6.61 25.50 16.28
CA LEU A 178 -5.62 26.00 15.35
C LEU A 178 -6.28 26.43 14.03
N ASP A 179 -6.04 27.67 13.63
CA ASP A 179 -6.43 28.22 12.33
C ASP A 179 -5.27 28.12 11.32
N ASP A 180 -5.56 28.24 10.02
CA ASP A 180 -4.59 28.18 8.90
C ASP A 180 -3.57 27.02 8.96
N VAL A 181 -4.06 25.84 9.35
CA VAL A 181 -3.28 24.60 9.28
C VAL A 181 -3.24 24.09 7.84
N ALA A 182 -2.05 23.72 7.38
CA ALA A 182 -1.86 23.02 6.10
C ALA A 182 -2.65 21.68 6.11
N PRO A 183 -3.30 21.28 5.00
CA PRO A 183 -4.20 20.12 4.93
C PRO A 183 -3.47 18.75 4.90
N TYR A 184 -2.31 18.68 5.54
CA TYR A 184 -1.38 17.56 5.54
C TYR A 184 -0.47 17.64 6.78
N PHE A 185 0.21 16.54 7.11
CA PHE A 185 1.27 16.54 8.13
C PHE A 185 2.62 16.09 7.54
N ILE A 186 3.70 16.29 8.30
CA ILE A 186 5.04 15.84 7.93
C ILE A 186 5.48 14.75 8.91
N ASP A 187 5.77 13.55 8.41
CA ASP A 187 6.48 12.51 9.16
C ASP A 187 7.98 12.88 9.19
N ALA A 188 8.47 13.36 10.33
CA ALA A 188 9.84 13.86 10.48
C ALA A 188 10.88 12.74 10.30
N HIS A 189 12.04 13.06 9.71
CA HIS A 189 13.14 12.12 9.55
C HIS A 189 13.82 11.77 10.89
N ALA A 190 14.58 10.66 10.93
CA ALA A 190 15.35 10.28 12.11
C ALA A 190 16.39 11.37 12.47
N GLY A 191 16.46 11.77 13.74
CA GLY A 191 17.37 12.83 14.19
C GLY A 191 16.96 14.26 13.81
N ALA A 192 15.78 14.47 13.20
CA ALA A 192 15.24 15.82 12.96
C ALA A 192 14.99 16.58 14.29
N PRO A 193 14.94 17.93 14.30
CA PRO A 193 14.68 18.68 15.51
C PRO A 193 13.33 18.31 16.17
N GLY A 194 13.39 17.81 17.41
CA GLY A 194 12.24 17.26 18.13
C GLY A 194 12.05 15.75 18.00
N SER A 195 12.86 15.09 17.17
CA SER A 195 12.90 13.64 16.89
C SER A 195 14.25 13.01 17.29
N PRO A 196 14.68 13.13 18.56
CA PRO A 196 16.03 12.73 19.00
C PRO A 196 16.28 11.22 18.98
N GLY A 197 15.22 10.40 18.90
CA GLY A 197 15.31 8.96 19.14
C GLY A 197 15.71 8.61 20.58
N GLY A 198 16.18 7.38 20.78
CA GLY A 198 16.47 6.84 22.11
C GLY A 198 15.19 6.76 22.94
N ASP A 199 15.22 7.35 24.14
CA ASP A 199 14.05 7.48 25.02
C ASP A 199 13.04 8.57 24.57
N GLY A 200 13.38 9.35 23.52
CA GLY A 200 12.50 10.36 22.92
C GLY A 200 11.90 9.92 21.58
N PRO A 201 11.07 10.77 20.93
CA PRO A 201 10.40 10.45 19.68
C PRO A 201 11.35 9.95 18.57
N VAL A 202 11.08 8.74 18.08
CA VAL A 202 11.84 8.09 17.00
C VAL A 202 11.23 8.47 15.66
N GLY A 203 11.83 9.46 14.98
CA GLY A 203 11.49 9.84 13.60
C GLY A 203 11.96 8.81 12.56
N GLY A 204 11.61 9.03 11.30
CA GLY A 204 12.03 8.20 10.16
C GLY A 204 11.22 6.91 9.92
N LEU A 205 10.38 6.50 10.88
CA LEU A 205 9.56 5.27 10.84
C LEU A 205 8.37 5.31 9.85
N THR A 206 8.52 5.97 8.69
CA THR A 206 7.47 6.04 7.66
C THR A 206 7.44 4.74 6.87
N VAL A 207 6.49 3.85 7.18
CA VAL A 207 6.33 2.58 6.47
C VAL A 207 5.71 2.80 5.08
N ILE A 208 6.56 2.99 4.07
CA ILE A 208 6.16 3.01 2.66
C ILE A 208 6.05 1.56 2.18
N SER A 209 4.84 1.03 2.04
CA SER A 209 4.63 -0.38 1.65
C SER A 209 3.56 -0.56 0.58
N PHE A 210 3.88 -1.41 -0.41
CA PHE A 210 3.06 -1.63 -1.61
C PHE A 210 2.84 -3.14 -1.90
N HIS A 211 2.72 -3.97 -0.87
CA HIS A 211 2.47 -5.43 -0.89
C HIS A 211 3.67 -6.35 -1.29
N ASN A 212 3.86 -7.02 -2.43
CA ASN A 212 3.23 -7.00 -3.77
C ASN A 212 3.14 -8.45 -4.34
N SER A 213 1.94 -8.98 -4.59
CA SER A 213 1.69 -10.41 -4.87
C SER A 213 1.48 -10.81 -6.34
N HIS A 214 1.43 -9.86 -7.29
CA HIS A 214 1.03 -10.11 -8.67
C HIS A 214 1.85 -11.20 -9.41
N LEU A 215 3.14 -11.36 -9.07
CA LEU A 215 3.98 -12.42 -9.66
C LEU A 215 3.51 -13.84 -9.27
N VAL A 216 3.08 -14.04 -8.02
CA VAL A 216 2.62 -15.35 -7.53
C VAL A 216 1.31 -15.75 -8.24
N TYR A 217 0.41 -14.79 -8.43
CA TYR A 217 -0.81 -15.01 -9.21
C TYR A 217 -0.52 -15.29 -10.68
N ALA A 218 0.41 -14.55 -11.33
CA ALA A 218 0.82 -14.84 -12.70
C ALA A 218 1.34 -16.28 -12.85
N LEU A 219 2.23 -16.72 -11.95
CA LEU A 219 2.74 -18.10 -11.91
C LEU A 219 1.63 -19.13 -11.67
N THR A 220 0.63 -18.81 -10.84
CA THR A 220 -0.54 -19.67 -10.62
C THR A 220 -1.35 -19.83 -11.91
N TRP A 221 -1.67 -18.73 -12.59
CA TRP A 221 -2.43 -18.79 -13.86
C TRP A 221 -1.68 -19.54 -14.96
N TYR A 222 -0.38 -19.30 -15.14
CA TYR A 222 0.42 -20.07 -16.09
C TYR A 222 0.55 -21.56 -15.68
N GLY A 223 0.58 -21.87 -14.38
CA GLY A 223 0.53 -23.25 -13.87
C GLY A 223 -0.79 -23.94 -14.19
N LEU A 224 -1.93 -23.27 -14.02
CA LEU A 224 -3.25 -23.77 -14.44
C LEU A 224 -3.30 -24.00 -15.96
N ALA A 225 -2.77 -23.07 -16.76
CA ALA A 225 -2.67 -23.21 -18.21
C ALA A 225 -1.82 -24.43 -18.62
N ALA A 226 -0.68 -24.65 -17.97
CA ALA A 226 0.18 -25.81 -18.19
C ALA A 226 -0.51 -27.14 -17.81
N MET A 227 -1.31 -27.16 -16.73
CA MET A 227 -2.10 -28.35 -16.37
C MET A 227 -3.21 -28.68 -17.38
N VAL A 228 -3.83 -27.69 -18.01
CA VAL A 228 -4.79 -27.92 -19.11
C VAL A 228 -4.11 -28.58 -20.32
N ILE A 229 -2.91 -28.12 -20.70
CA ILE A 229 -2.09 -28.79 -21.74
C ILE A 229 -1.75 -30.23 -21.31
N GLY A 230 -1.29 -30.42 -20.06
CA GLY A 230 -0.95 -31.73 -19.52
C GLY A 230 -2.11 -32.73 -19.59
N ALA A 231 -3.30 -32.32 -19.15
CA ALA A 231 -4.52 -33.12 -19.22
C ALA A 231 -4.88 -33.50 -20.67
N ALA A 232 -4.82 -32.54 -21.60
CA ALA A 232 -5.07 -32.81 -23.02
C ALA A 232 -4.06 -33.82 -23.61
N VAL A 233 -2.76 -33.70 -23.27
CA VAL A 233 -1.71 -34.63 -23.70
C VAL A 233 -1.92 -36.04 -23.13
N VAL A 234 -2.34 -36.17 -21.86
CA VAL A 234 -2.67 -37.48 -21.27
C VAL A 234 -3.87 -38.12 -22.00
N VAL A 235 -4.96 -37.39 -22.21
CA VAL A 235 -6.14 -37.89 -22.93
C VAL A 235 -5.78 -38.35 -24.35
N ILE A 236 -5.04 -37.54 -25.11
CA ILE A 236 -4.58 -37.89 -26.47
C ILE A 236 -3.70 -39.15 -26.47
N ARG A 237 -2.81 -39.30 -25.47
CA ARG A 237 -1.97 -40.50 -25.32
C ARG A 237 -2.79 -41.75 -24.99
N GLU A 238 -3.77 -41.65 -24.10
CA GLU A 238 -4.66 -42.79 -23.80
C GLU A 238 -5.50 -43.21 -25.01
N GLU A 239 -6.05 -42.25 -25.76
CA GLU A 239 -6.89 -42.58 -26.92
C GLU A 239 -6.09 -43.22 -28.05
N ARG A 240 -4.84 -42.80 -28.28
CA ARG A 240 -3.92 -43.49 -29.21
C ARG A 240 -3.62 -44.93 -28.76
N ARG A 241 -3.37 -45.16 -27.47
CA ARG A 241 -3.14 -46.51 -26.91
C ARG A 241 -4.37 -47.41 -27.06
N ARG A 242 -5.58 -46.90 -26.74
CA ARG A 242 -6.84 -47.64 -26.88
C ARG A 242 -7.22 -47.91 -28.35
N GLY A 243 -6.76 -47.09 -29.29
CA GLY A 243 -6.91 -47.35 -30.73
C GLY A 243 -6.00 -48.47 -31.21
N ALA A 244 -4.71 -48.42 -30.88
CA ALA A 244 -3.70 -49.39 -31.33
C ALA A 244 -3.82 -50.78 -30.69
N GLY A 245 -4.59 -50.93 -29.60
CA GLY A 245 -4.93 -52.22 -28.99
C GLY A 245 -6.27 -52.81 -29.45
N ALA A 246 -6.88 -52.23 -30.49
CA ALA A 246 -8.18 -52.63 -31.05
C ALA A 246 -8.12 -52.86 -32.57
N SER A 247 -6.92 -53.14 -33.09
CA SER A 247 -6.54 -53.30 -34.50
C SER A 247 -5.49 -54.39 -34.63
#